data_AF-A0A1X7TNP3-F1
#
_entry.id   AF-A0A1X7TNP3-F1
#
_cell.length_a   1.000
_cell.length_b   1.000
_cell.length_c   1.000
_cell.angle_alpha   90.00
_cell.angle_beta   90.00
_cell.angle_gamma   90.00
#
_symmetry.space_group_name_H-M   'P 1'
#
loop_
_entity.id
_entity.type
_entity.pdbx_description
1 polymer ?
#
loop_
_entity_poly.entity_id
_entity_poly.type
_entity_poly.pdbx_seq_one_letter_code
_entity_poly.pdbx_strand_id
1 'polypeptide(L)'
;MSYFTQCVGLAFFNANVIQYTIDQLVGASADELNTVIYWHSAALPLTSLLLILAHCFNVTSLVMFILSGVAVSLVLLSHSLFKHKLENISLIKNPIRLIVRVLCYARKHKYPENRSALTYWEEEAPSRIDLGKNKYGGPFTIEEVEDVKTVCRMLPLFIAIIGYSMSLEYYFTVKNDASFLICLLSSHWIAPCFGHFNF
;
A
#
# COMPACT_ATOMS: atom_id res chain seq x y z
N MET A 1 -3.70 22.42 9.12
CA MET A 1 -2.58 21.79 8.37
C MET A 1 -2.66 20.26 8.41
N SER A 2 -2.90 19.65 9.57
CA SER A 2 -3.12 18.19 9.73
C SER A 2 -4.22 17.60 8.85
N TYR A 3 -5.39 18.26 8.74
CA TYR A 3 -6.50 17.78 7.91
C TYR A 3 -6.17 17.74 6.40
N PHE A 4 -5.44 18.74 5.91
CA PHE A 4 -5.02 18.74 4.50
C PHE A 4 -4.04 17.60 4.22
N THR A 5 -3.05 17.41 5.09
CA THR A 5 -2.10 16.28 5.00
C THR A 5 -2.80 14.93 5.09
N GLN A 6 -3.87 14.81 5.89
CA GLN A 6 -4.71 13.61 6.01
C GLN A 6 -5.42 13.28 4.69
N CYS A 7 -6.13 14.24 4.10
CA CYS A 7 -6.86 14.04 2.85
C CYS A 7 -5.90 13.66 1.72
N VAL A 8 -4.74 14.30 1.66
CA VAL A 8 -3.69 13.99 0.68
C VAL A 8 -3.12 12.59 0.89
N GLY A 9 -2.79 12.22 2.14
CA GLY A 9 -2.27 10.88 2.46
C GLY A 9 -3.26 9.76 2.13
N LEU A 10 -4.54 9.96 2.47
CA LEU A 10 -5.62 9.02 2.14
C LEU A 10 -5.82 8.87 0.62
N ALA A 11 -5.83 9.99 -0.11
CA ALA A 11 -5.99 9.98 -1.57
C ALA A 11 -4.83 9.23 -2.25
N PHE A 12 -3.58 9.51 -1.85
CA PHE A 12 -2.42 8.81 -2.37
C PHE A 12 -2.44 7.32 -2.03
N PHE A 13 -2.79 6.96 -0.80
CA PHE A 13 -2.84 5.56 -0.39
C PHE A 13 -3.87 4.80 -1.24
N ASN A 14 -5.10 5.30 -1.32
CA ASN A 14 -6.19 4.65 -2.06
C ASN A 14 -5.88 4.51 -3.56
N ALA A 15 -5.27 5.52 -4.18
CA ALA A 15 -4.91 5.48 -5.59
C ALA A 15 -3.86 4.39 -5.89
N ASN A 16 -2.88 4.21 -5.00
CA ASN A 16 -1.79 3.28 -5.24
C ASN A 16 -2.10 1.84 -4.78
N VAL A 17 -2.88 1.67 -3.69
CA VAL A 17 -3.09 0.35 -3.09
C VAL A 17 -3.93 -0.56 -3.98
N ILE A 18 -4.96 0.00 -4.63
CA ILE A 18 -5.80 -0.74 -5.57
C ILE A 18 -4.93 -1.18 -6.75
N GLN A 19 -4.22 -0.24 -7.39
CA GLN A 19 -3.36 -0.56 -8.53
C GLN A 19 -2.33 -1.64 -8.18
N TYR A 20 -1.70 -1.55 -7.00
CA TYR A 20 -0.77 -2.57 -6.54
C TYR A 20 -1.43 -3.95 -6.34
N THR A 21 -2.60 -4.01 -5.70
CA THR A 21 -3.31 -5.28 -5.49
C THR A 21 -3.69 -5.92 -6.82
N ILE A 22 -4.10 -5.13 -7.80
CA ILE A 22 -4.40 -5.58 -9.16
C ILE A 22 -3.15 -6.16 -9.83
N ASP A 23 -2.03 -5.44 -9.79
CA ASP A 23 -0.77 -5.86 -10.42
C ASP A 23 -0.23 -7.19 -9.85
N GLN A 24 -0.59 -7.53 -8.61
CA GLN A 24 -0.19 -8.80 -7.97
C GLN A 24 -1.09 -9.99 -8.35
N LEU A 25 -2.27 -9.76 -8.90
CA LEU A 25 -3.23 -10.81 -9.29
C LEU A 25 -3.02 -11.24 -10.75
N VAL A 26 -1.81 -11.71 -11.08
CA VAL A 26 -1.44 -12.10 -12.44
C VAL A 26 -2.27 -13.31 -12.90
N GLY A 27 -3.03 -13.14 -13.97
CA GLY A 27 -3.86 -14.20 -14.55
C GLY A 27 -5.28 -14.33 -13.95
N ALA A 28 -5.67 -13.43 -13.05
CA ALA A 28 -7.05 -13.38 -12.56
C ALA A 28 -8.01 -12.94 -13.68
N SER A 29 -9.22 -13.49 -13.67
CA SER A 29 -10.30 -13.08 -14.58
C SER A 29 -10.79 -11.66 -14.29
N ALA A 30 -11.43 -11.03 -15.27
CA ALA A 30 -11.99 -9.67 -15.10
C ALA A 30 -13.00 -9.60 -13.94
N ASP A 31 -13.77 -10.67 -13.71
CA ASP A 31 -14.77 -10.73 -12.64
C ASP A 31 -14.13 -10.82 -11.24
N GLU A 32 -13.05 -11.57 -11.09
CA GLU A 32 -12.26 -11.65 -9.85
C GLU A 32 -11.60 -10.29 -9.54
N LEU A 33 -11.05 -9.65 -10.57
CA LEU A 33 -10.44 -8.33 -10.46
C LEU A 33 -11.46 -7.27 -10.00
N ASN A 34 -12.62 -7.23 -10.64
CA ASN A 34 -13.72 -6.33 -10.28
C ASN A 34 -14.18 -6.57 -8.85
N THR A 35 -14.29 -7.83 -8.43
CA THR A 35 -14.68 -8.20 -7.06
C THR A 35 -13.71 -7.62 -6.03
N VAL A 36 -12.40 -7.72 -6.28
CA VAL A 36 -11.37 -7.14 -5.39
C VAL A 36 -11.50 -5.62 -5.30
N ILE A 37 -11.72 -4.93 -6.43
CA ILE A 37 -11.90 -3.47 -6.46
C ILE A 37 -13.14 -3.06 -5.65
N TYR A 38 -14.27 -3.77 -5.81
CA TYR A 38 -15.50 -3.49 -5.07
C TYR A 38 -15.32 -3.70 -3.57
N TRP A 39 -14.72 -4.81 -3.15
CA TRP A 39 -14.46 -5.09 -1.74
C TRP A 39 -13.51 -4.06 -1.12
N HIS A 40 -12.47 -3.66 -1.85
CA HIS A 40 -11.55 -2.62 -1.38
C HIS A 40 -12.27 -1.27 -1.23
N SER A 41 -13.10 -0.90 -2.20
CA SER A 41 -13.88 0.35 -2.17
C SER A 41 -14.93 0.36 -1.06
N ALA A 42 -15.55 -0.79 -0.77
CA ALA A 42 -16.53 -0.96 0.29
C ALA A 42 -15.92 -1.02 1.70
N ALA A 43 -14.66 -1.48 1.83
CA ALA A 43 -13.99 -1.61 3.12
C ALA A 43 -13.85 -0.27 3.86
N LEU A 44 -13.49 0.81 3.15
CA LEU A 44 -13.28 2.13 3.74
C LEU A 44 -14.52 2.73 4.42
N PRO A 45 -15.69 2.84 3.75
CA PRO A 45 -16.91 3.33 4.39
C PRO A 45 -17.39 2.38 5.50
N LEU A 46 -17.21 1.06 5.33
CA LEU A 46 -17.58 0.08 6.34
C LEU A 46 -16.76 0.23 7.63
N THR A 47 -15.43 0.35 7.52
CA THR A 47 -14.56 0.58 8.67
C THR A 47 -14.88 1.90 9.36
N SER A 48 -15.13 2.96 8.58
CA SER A 48 -15.51 4.27 9.13
C SER A 48 -16.82 4.20 9.90
N LEU A 49 -17.83 3.51 9.37
CA LEU A 49 -19.11 3.27 10.02
C LEU A 49 -18.93 2.52 11.36
N LEU A 50 -18.16 1.43 11.36
CA LEU A 50 -17.90 0.64 12.56
C LEU A 50 -17.16 1.43 13.65
N LEU A 51 -16.18 2.25 13.25
CA LEU A 51 -15.44 3.12 14.18
C LEU A 51 -16.32 4.20 14.79
N ILE A 52 -17.19 4.83 14.00
CA ILE A 52 -18.15 5.83 14.49
C ILE A 52 -19.12 5.18 15.47
N LEU A 53 -19.66 4.01 15.14
CA LEU A 53 -20.54 3.25 16.05
C LEU A 53 -19.81 2.94 17.37
N ALA A 54 -18.61 2.36 17.31
CA ALA A 54 -17.82 2.04 18.50
C ALA A 54 -17.51 3.28 19.36
N HIS A 55 -17.30 4.43 18.72
CA HIS A 55 -17.08 5.70 19.39
C HIS A 55 -18.33 6.25 20.08
N CYS A 56 -19.47 6.27 19.39
CA CYS A 56 -20.71 6.76 19.98
C CYS A 56 -21.23 5.86 21.11
N PHE A 57 -20.89 4.56 21.11
CA PHE A 57 -21.20 3.65 22.23
C PHE A 57 -20.26 3.80 23.44
N ASN A 58 -19.27 4.70 23.38
CA ASN A 58 -18.29 4.97 24.45
C ASN A 58 -17.52 3.70 24.93
N VAL A 59 -17.43 2.69 24.05
CA VAL A 59 -16.69 1.43 24.27
C VAL A 59 -15.36 1.41 23.51
N THR A 60 -14.89 2.59 23.08
CA THR A 60 -13.76 2.80 22.17
C THR A 60 -12.51 2.04 22.56
N SER A 61 -12.06 2.16 23.81
CA SER A 61 -10.74 1.65 24.19
C SER A 61 -10.68 0.12 24.20
N LEU A 62 -11.71 -0.55 24.73
CA LEU A 62 -11.76 -2.02 24.80
C LEU A 62 -12.07 -2.65 23.44
N VAL A 63 -12.99 -2.08 22.66
CA VAL A 63 -13.34 -2.61 21.34
C VAL A 63 -12.18 -2.47 20.37
N MET A 64 -11.48 -1.33 20.36
CA MET A 64 -10.29 -1.15 19.52
C MET A 64 -9.16 -2.10 19.92
N PHE A 65 -8.98 -2.32 21.23
CA PHE A 65 -8.00 -3.29 21.73
C PHE A 65 -8.34 -4.72 21.27
N ILE A 66 -9.59 -5.16 21.46
CA ILE A 66 -10.05 -6.49 21.01
C ILE A 66 -9.92 -6.63 19.49
N LEU A 67 -10.32 -5.63 18.71
CA LEU A 67 -10.24 -5.65 17.26
C LEU A 67 -8.79 -5.76 16.77
N SER A 68 -7.87 -5.02 17.38
CA SER A 68 -6.44 -5.13 17.07
C SER A 68 -5.89 -6.52 17.39
N GLY A 69 -6.29 -7.10 18.52
CA GLY A 69 -5.92 -8.47 18.92
C GLY A 69 -6.46 -9.53 17.95
N VAL A 70 -7.71 -9.40 17.51
CA VAL A 70 -8.32 -10.30 16.50
C VAL A 70 -7.60 -10.15 15.16
N ALA A 71 -7.30 -8.93 14.72
CA ALA A 71 -6.58 -8.68 13.46
C ALA A 71 -5.19 -9.32 13.47
N VAL A 72 -4.40 -9.11 14.54
CA VAL A 72 -3.08 -9.73 14.69
C VAL A 72 -3.19 -11.26 14.70
N SER A 73 -4.17 -11.80 15.43
CA SER A 73 -4.39 -13.24 15.50
C SER A 73 -4.73 -13.83 14.13
N LEU A 74 -5.60 -13.19 13.36
CA LEU A 74 -5.93 -13.61 12.00
C LEU A 74 -4.69 -13.60 11.10
N VAL A 75 -3.87 -12.54 11.14
CA VAL A 75 -2.63 -12.45 10.36
C VAL A 75 -1.67 -13.58 10.73
N LEU A 76 -1.47 -13.86 12.02
CA LEU A 76 -0.61 -14.94 12.48
C LEU A 76 -1.13 -16.33 12.09
N LEU A 77 -2.45 -16.54 12.19
CA LEU A 77 -3.10 -17.78 11.78
C LEU A 77 -2.98 -17.98 10.27
N SER A 78 -3.28 -16.96 9.46
CA SER A 78 -3.09 -16.99 8.01
C SER A 78 -1.64 -17.30 7.67
N HIS A 79 -0.67 -16.60 8.25
CA HIS A 79 0.74 -16.89 8.03
C HIS A 79 1.08 -18.34 8.39
N SER A 80 0.62 -18.85 9.53
CA SER A 80 0.88 -20.23 9.96
C SER A 80 0.27 -21.27 9.02
N LEU A 81 -0.96 -21.04 8.55
CA LEU A 81 -1.67 -21.97 7.66
C LEU A 81 -1.07 -21.96 6.24
N PHE A 82 -0.66 -20.80 5.75
CA PHE A 82 -0.11 -20.64 4.41
C PHE A 82 1.41 -20.79 4.36
N LYS A 83 2.11 -20.94 5.49
CA LYS A 83 3.58 -21.09 5.56
C LYS A 83 4.13 -22.22 4.70
N HIS A 84 3.37 -23.31 4.54
CA HIS A 84 3.77 -24.47 3.72
C HIS A 84 3.40 -24.30 2.24
N LYS A 85 2.51 -23.36 1.92
CA LYS A 85 2.05 -23.06 0.55
C LYS A 85 2.80 -21.86 -0.05
N LEU A 86 3.28 -20.93 0.77
CA LEU A 86 4.25 -19.92 0.37
C LEU A 86 5.61 -20.59 0.22
N GLU A 87 6.05 -20.72 -1.02
CA GLU A 87 7.43 -21.05 -1.35
C GLU A 87 8.38 -20.17 -0.52
N ASN A 88 9.10 -20.78 0.43
CA ASN A 88 10.26 -20.14 1.05
C ASN A 88 11.36 -20.16 0.00
N ILE A 89 11.28 -19.27 -1.00
CA ILE A 89 12.42 -18.95 -1.84
C ILE A 89 13.50 -18.50 -0.87
N SER A 90 14.52 -19.34 -0.72
CA SER A 90 15.68 -19.14 0.14
C SER A 90 16.55 -18.02 -0.42
N LEU A 91 16.00 -16.82 -0.49
CA LEU A 91 16.71 -15.61 -0.87
C LEU A 91 17.45 -15.08 0.35
N ILE A 92 18.42 -15.86 0.84
CA ILE A 92 19.39 -15.46 1.88
C ILE A 92 20.45 -14.54 1.23
N LYS A 93 20.00 -13.52 0.51
CA LYS A 93 20.76 -12.32 0.23
C LYS A 93 20.07 -11.21 0.99
N ASN A 94 20.77 -10.56 1.91
CA ASN A 94 20.23 -9.42 2.64
C ASN A 94 19.64 -8.41 1.63
N PRO A 95 18.29 -8.26 1.58
CA PRO A 95 17.63 -7.52 0.51
C PRO A 95 17.97 -6.04 0.57
N ILE A 96 18.17 -5.50 1.78
CA ILE A 96 18.60 -4.13 2.00
C ILE A 96 19.99 -3.90 1.38
N ARG A 97 20.92 -4.84 1.60
CA ARG A 97 22.27 -4.75 1.02
C ARG A 97 22.23 -4.82 -0.51
N LEU A 98 21.35 -5.63 -1.09
CA LEU A 98 21.16 -5.73 -2.53
C LEU A 98 20.61 -4.42 -3.11
N ILE A 99 19.52 -3.88 -2.53
CA ILE A 99 18.90 -2.61 -2.94
C ILE A 99 19.94 -1.48 -2.95
N VAL A 100 20.70 -1.33 -1.86
CA VAL A 100 21.72 -0.28 -1.75
C VAL A 100 22.78 -0.44 -2.84
N ARG A 101 23.26 -1.66 -3.10
CA ARG A 101 24.28 -1.91 -4.14
C ARG A 101 23.77 -1.60 -5.54
N VAL A 102 22.54 -1.99 -5.88
CA VAL A 102 21.93 -1.71 -7.19
C VAL A 102 21.71 -0.21 -7.37
N LEU A 103 21.18 0.49 -6.36
CA LEU A 103 20.99 1.95 -6.42
C LEU A 103 22.32 2.71 -6.50
N CYS A 104 23.34 2.32 -5.72
CA CYS A 104 24.67 2.92 -5.80
C CYS A 104 25.33 2.69 -7.16
N TYR A 105 25.17 1.49 -7.75
CA TYR A 105 25.69 1.19 -9.08
C TYR A 105 25.00 2.02 -10.16
N ALA A 106 23.67 2.09 -10.14
CA ALA A 106 22.87 2.91 -11.06
C ALA A 106 23.15 4.41 -10.93
N ARG A 107 23.52 4.88 -9.74
CA ARG A 107 23.96 6.26 -9.51
C ARG A 107 25.36 6.53 -10.08
N LYS A 108 26.27 5.56 -9.98
CA LYS A 108 27.67 5.69 -10.38
C LYS A 108 27.87 5.55 -11.90
N HIS A 109 27.14 4.64 -12.55
CA HIS A 109 27.27 4.37 -13.97
C HIS A 109 26.10 4.99 -14.75
N LYS A 110 26.40 6.04 -15.53
CA LYS A 110 25.42 6.75 -16.37
C LYS A 110 25.28 6.15 -17.78
N TYR A 111 26.23 5.32 -18.20
CA TYR A 111 26.32 4.71 -19.53
C TYR A 111 26.70 3.23 -19.39
N PRO A 112 26.30 2.36 -20.35
CA PRO A 112 26.63 0.93 -20.31
C PRO A 112 28.15 0.71 -20.44
N GLU A 113 28.72 -0.10 -19.54
CA GLU A 113 30.16 -0.40 -19.54
C GLU A 113 30.55 -1.40 -20.65
N ASN A 114 29.69 -2.37 -20.96
CA ASN A 114 29.89 -3.32 -22.06
C ASN A 114 28.62 -3.48 -22.90
N ARG A 115 28.66 -2.99 -24.13
CA ARG A 115 27.54 -3.09 -25.08
C ARG A 115 27.77 -4.27 -26.01
N SER A 116 27.12 -5.40 -25.74
CA SER A 116 27.14 -6.56 -26.65
C SER A 116 26.41 -6.22 -27.97
N ALA A 117 26.87 -6.74 -29.10
CA ALA A 117 26.28 -6.47 -30.43
C ALA A 117 24.77 -6.80 -30.54
N LEU A 118 24.27 -7.71 -29.69
CA LEU A 118 22.85 -8.08 -29.61
C LEU A 118 21.96 -6.98 -28.98
N THR A 119 22.53 -5.97 -28.32
CA THR A 119 21.79 -4.84 -27.73
C THR A 119 21.59 -3.65 -28.69
N TYR A 120 21.99 -3.79 -29.97
CA TYR A 120 21.74 -2.77 -30.99
C TYR A 120 20.33 -2.82 -31.61
N TRP A 121 19.64 -3.96 -31.47
CA TRP A 121 18.31 -4.18 -32.06
C TRP A 121 17.14 -3.86 -31.12
N GLU A 122 17.40 -3.53 -29.85
CA GLU A 122 16.35 -3.13 -28.91
C GLU A 122 16.04 -1.63 -29.06
N GLU A 123 14.80 -1.32 -29.44
CA GLU A 123 14.33 0.04 -29.69
C GLU A 123 14.16 0.86 -28.39
N GLU A 124 14.06 0.20 -27.23
CA GLU A 124 13.87 0.86 -25.94
C GLU A 124 15.21 1.22 -25.28
N ALA A 125 15.40 2.51 -24.99
CA ALA A 125 16.56 2.99 -24.23
C ALA A 125 16.51 2.42 -22.80
N PRO A 126 17.56 1.68 -22.35
CA PRO A 126 17.56 1.05 -21.03
C PRO A 126 17.56 2.10 -19.91
N SER A 127 16.77 1.87 -18.86
CA SER A 127 16.78 2.77 -17.70
C SER A 127 18.08 2.65 -16.91
N ARG A 128 18.44 3.66 -16.11
CA ARG A 128 19.72 3.68 -15.36
C ARG A 128 19.88 2.50 -14.41
N ILE A 129 18.77 1.98 -13.87
CA ILE A 129 18.82 0.79 -13.01
C ILE A 129 19.02 -0.48 -13.84
N ASP A 130 18.49 -0.51 -15.07
CA ASP A 130 18.65 -1.64 -15.99
C ASP A 130 20.11 -1.81 -16.45
N LEU A 131 20.92 -0.74 -16.46
CA LEU A 131 22.36 -0.82 -16.72
C LEU A 131 23.11 -1.73 -15.73
N GLY A 132 22.55 -1.96 -14.54
CA GLY A 132 23.09 -2.89 -13.56
C GLY A 132 22.93 -4.37 -13.94
N LYS A 133 22.07 -4.68 -14.91
CA LYS A 133 21.81 -6.06 -15.35
C LYS A 133 23.02 -6.62 -16.08
N ASN A 134 23.29 -7.90 -15.86
CA ASN A 134 24.32 -8.68 -16.56
C ASN A 134 24.24 -8.57 -18.09
N LYS A 135 23.03 -8.44 -18.66
CA LYS A 135 22.80 -8.22 -20.11
C LYS A 135 23.49 -6.97 -20.65
N TYR A 136 23.65 -5.93 -19.82
CA TYR A 136 24.30 -4.66 -20.17
C TYR A 136 25.72 -4.54 -19.59
N GLY A 137 26.30 -5.66 -19.13
CA GLY A 137 27.63 -5.72 -18.54
C GLY A 137 27.68 -5.41 -17.04
N GLY A 138 26.54 -5.23 -16.38
CA GLY A 138 26.47 -4.97 -14.95
C GLY A 138 26.63 -6.24 -14.08
N PRO A 139 26.92 -6.09 -12.78
CA PRO A 139 27.25 -7.22 -11.90
C PRO A 139 26.02 -7.94 -11.31
N PHE A 140 24.80 -7.51 -11.62
CA PHE A 140 23.56 -8.04 -11.04
C PHE A 140 22.77 -8.88 -12.03
N THR A 141 21.99 -9.83 -11.54
CA THR A 141 21.09 -10.62 -12.40
C THR A 141 19.86 -9.79 -12.81
N ILE A 142 19.12 -10.26 -13.82
CA ILE A 142 17.92 -9.56 -14.29
C ILE A 142 16.87 -9.53 -13.17
N GLU A 143 16.72 -10.63 -12.45
CA GLU A 143 15.79 -10.82 -11.35
C GLU A 143 16.12 -9.86 -10.20
N GLU A 144 17.40 -9.79 -9.80
CA GLU A 144 17.84 -8.89 -8.71
C GLU A 144 17.53 -7.41 -8.99
N VAL A 145 17.63 -6.97 -10.25
CA VAL A 145 17.34 -5.59 -10.63
C VAL A 145 15.84 -5.31 -10.70
N GLU A 146 15.05 -6.26 -11.20
CA GLU A 146 13.59 -6.14 -11.23
C GLU A 146 12.97 -6.16 -9.81
N ASP A 147 13.53 -6.92 -8.88
CA ASP A 147 13.15 -6.89 -7.47
C ASP A 147 13.37 -5.50 -6.86
N VAL A 148 14.52 -4.88 -7.10
CA VAL A 148 14.82 -3.53 -6.61
C VAL A 148 13.89 -2.49 -7.25
N LYS A 149 13.60 -2.62 -8.55
CA LYS A 149 12.64 -1.76 -9.25
C LYS A 149 11.25 -1.88 -8.62
N THR A 150 10.83 -3.09 -8.26
CA THR A 150 9.58 -3.36 -7.55
C THR A 150 9.56 -2.67 -6.19
N VAL A 151 10.63 -2.78 -5.39
CA VAL A 151 10.72 -2.08 -4.09
C VAL A 151 10.65 -0.56 -4.26
N CYS A 152 11.28 0.01 -5.29
CA CYS A 152 11.17 1.45 -5.57
C CYS A 152 9.74 1.86 -5.94
N ARG A 153 9.00 1.01 -6.68
CA ARG A 153 7.57 1.23 -6.98
C ARG A 153 6.68 1.12 -5.74
N MET A 154 7.09 0.35 -4.73
CA MET A 154 6.38 0.24 -3.44
C MET A 154 6.63 1.41 -2.48
N LEU A 155 7.66 2.22 -2.71
CA LEU A 155 8.03 3.31 -1.80
C LEU A 155 6.92 4.37 -1.60
N PRO A 156 6.19 4.83 -2.66
CA PRO A 156 5.08 5.77 -2.49
C PRO A 156 3.95 5.22 -1.62
N LEU A 157 3.68 3.91 -1.69
CA LEU A 157 2.70 3.24 -0.84
C LEU A 157 3.09 3.33 0.63
N PHE A 158 4.35 3.04 0.98
CA PHE A 158 4.82 3.14 2.36
C PHE A 158 4.72 4.56 2.91
N ILE A 159 5.07 5.57 2.10
CA ILE A 159 4.94 6.98 2.47
C ILE A 159 3.47 7.34 2.73
N ALA A 160 2.55 6.88 1.87
CA ALA A 160 1.13 7.14 2.02
C ALA A 160 0.54 6.45 3.27
N ILE A 161 0.95 5.21 3.57
CA ILE A 161 0.56 4.48 4.78
C ILE A 161 1.00 5.22 6.04
N ILE A 162 2.26 5.68 6.09
CA ILE A 162 2.78 6.43 7.24
C ILE A 162 2.00 7.74 7.42
N GLY A 163 1.76 8.47 6.33
CA GLY A 163 0.97 9.70 6.35
C GLY A 163 -0.47 9.47 6.84
N TYR A 164 -1.11 8.38 6.42
CA TYR A 164 -2.44 7.99 6.88
C TYR A 164 -2.45 7.64 8.37
N SER A 165 -1.54 6.79 8.84
CA SER A 165 -1.48 6.37 10.25
C SER A 165 -1.28 7.54 11.22
N MET A 166 -0.38 8.48 10.88
CA MET A 166 -0.17 9.69 11.69
C MET A 166 -1.41 10.61 11.73
N SER A 167 -2.31 10.50 10.75
CA SER A 167 -3.51 11.35 10.65
C SER A 167 -4.73 10.83 11.41
N LEU A 168 -4.85 9.51 11.58
CA LEU A 168 -5.96 8.87 12.28
C LEU A 168 -5.99 9.25 13.77
N GLU A 169 -4.81 9.37 14.38
CA GLU A 169 -4.63 9.73 15.80
C GLU A 169 -5.09 11.17 16.13
N TYR A 170 -5.00 12.10 15.16
CA TYR A 170 -5.43 13.50 15.32
C TYR A 170 -6.95 13.68 15.23
N TYR A 171 -7.65 12.89 14.41
CA TYR A 171 -9.10 13.05 14.22
C TYR A 171 -9.90 12.56 15.45
N PHE A 172 -9.44 11.50 16.12
CA PHE A 172 -10.10 10.97 17.30
C PHE A 172 -9.99 11.85 18.55
N THR A 173 -8.98 12.72 18.63
CA THR A 173 -8.74 13.56 19.82
C THR A 173 -9.57 14.85 19.84
N VAL A 174 -10.10 15.31 18.70
CA VAL A 174 -10.79 16.62 18.59
C VAL A 174 -12.30 16.54 18.87
N LYS A 175 -12.91 15.35 18.85
CA LYS A 175 -14.38 15.20 18.83
C LYS A 175 -14.98 14.59 20.11
N ASN A 176 -14.54 15.05 21.27
CA ASN A 176 -15.21 14.76 22.55
C ASN A 176 -16.22 15.88 22.86
N ASP A 177 -17.51 15.56 22.76
CA ASP A 177 -18.65 16.15 23.51
C ASP A 177 -19.91 16.26 22.64
N ALA A 178 -20.52 15.12 22.31
CA ALA A 178 -21.85 15.08 21.70
C ALA A 178 -22.62 13.83 22.14
N SER A 179 -23.94 13.99 22.38
CA SER A 179 -24.87 12.88 22.62
C SER A 179 -24.90 11.91 21.41
N PHE A 180 -25.29 10.64 21.62
CA PHE A 180 -25.24 9.57 20.59
C PHE A 180 -25.83 9.97 19.22
N LEU A 181 -27.00 10.62 19.21
CA LEU A 181 -27.66 11.11 17.99
C LEU A 181 -26.86 12.24 17.31
N ILE A 182 -26.29 13.16 18.09
CA ILE A 182 -25.44 14.24 17.58
C ILE A 182 -24.08 13.68 17.13
N CYS A 183 -23.55 12.64 17.78
CA CYS A 183 -22.34 11.93 17.38
C CYS A 183 -22.48 11.29 15.99
N LEU A 184 -23.62 10.62 15.74
CA LEU A 184 -23.95 10.02 14.45
C LEU A 184 -24.18 11.09 13.37
N LEU A 185 -24.99 12.11 13.65
CA LEU A 185 -25.35 13.18 12.68
C LEU A 185 -24.20 14.16 12.39
N SER A 186 -23.32 14.41 13.36
CA SER A 186 -22.14 15.28 13.18
C SER A 186 -21.01 14.60 12.44
N SER A 187 -21.09 13.29 12.17
CA SER A 187 -20.11 12.62 11.31
C SER A 187 -20.26 13.17 9.88
N HIS A 188 -19.28 13.98 9.45
CA HIS A 188 -19.27 14.71 8.17
C HIS A 188 -19.35 13.82 6.91
N TRP A 189 -19.50 12.51 7.07
CA TRP A 189 -19.64 11.52 6.00
C TRP A 189 -21.08 11.11 5.71
N ILE A 190 -22.04 11.36 6.63
CA ILE A 190 -23.48 11.12 6.38
C ILE A 190 -24.15 12.39 5.80
N ALA A 191 -23.67 13.56 6.19
CA ALA A 191 -24.21 14.85 5.73
C ALA A 191 -24.21 15.08 4.20
N PRO A 192 -23.22 14.60 3.40
CA PRO A 192 -23.29 14.75 1.95
C PRO A 192 -24.34 13.84 1.29
N CYS A 193 -24.76 12.76 1.95
CA CYS A 193 -25.73 11.81 1.39
C CYS A 193 -27.19 12.26 1.58
N PHE A 194 -27.48 13.11 2.56
CA PHE A 194 -28.84 13.66 2.78
C PHE A 194 -29.03 15.08 2.24
N GLY A 195 -27.97 15.77 1.81
CA GLY A 195 -28.05 17.13 1.28
C GLY A 195 -28.56 17.26 -0.16
N HIS A 196 -28.90 16.15 -0.83
CA HIS A 196 -29.23 16.15 -2.27
C HIS A 196 -30.63 15.61 -2.60
N PHE A 197 -31.59 15.73 -1.69
CA PHE A 197 -33.02 15.65 -2.01
C PHE A 197 -33.76 16.82 -1.34
N ASN A 198 -33.71 17.97 -1.99
CA ASN A 198 -34.73 19.02 -1.86
C ASN A 198 -35.31 19.26 -3.25
N PHE A 199 -36.54 18.78 -3.45
CA PHE A 199 -37.58 19.41 -4.25
C PHE A 199 -38.87 19.33 -3.44
#